data_AF-A0A552ZV23-F1
#
_entry.id   AF-A0A552ZV23-F1
#
_cell.length_a   1.000
_cell.length_b   1.000
_cell.length_c   1.000
_cell.angle_alpha   90.00
_cell.angle_beta   90.00
_cell.angle_gamma   90.00
#
_symmetry.space_group_name_H-M   'P 1'
#
loop_
_entity.id
_entity.type
_entity.pdbx_description
1 polymer ?
#
loop_
_entity_poly.entity_id
_entity_poly.type
_entity_poly.pdbx_seq_one_letter_code
_entity_poly.pdbx_strand_id
1 'polypeptide(L)'
;MTMPRRRTASDQVSAALLRAAETVLDRDGVAAVTVRSVAQEAGVAPMGVYNRFTNKDGLLTALALRAFDGLAAAIEVDPFGGTPADRLRRSAQGYRRFALAHPARYALIFAAGSPAADPASPVTARGREVFGILVGLVAHLPLRRGLDPVEAAQAFWNAQHGAVTLETAGLGQTPDTADIFERTIDIVMRGLQT
;
A
#
# COMPACT_ATOMS: atom_id res chain seq x y z
N MET A 1 -17.04 21.59 -34.53
CA MET A 1 -15.89 20.91 -33.90
C MET A 1 -15.92 21.24 -32.42
N THR A 2 -16.42 20.32 -31.60
CA THR A 2 -16.59 20.53 -30.15
C THR A 2 -15.27 20.23 -29.45
N MET A 3 -14.61 21.26 -28.92
CA MET A 3 -13.41 21.11 -28.10
C MET A 3 -13.73 20.31 -26.81
N PRO A 4 -12.97 19.27 -26.45
CA PRO A 4 -13.22 18.52 -25.22
C PRO A 4 -12.77 19.36 -24.02
N ARG A 5 -13.74 19.87 -23.27
CA ARG A 5 -13.50 20.70 -22.08
C ARG A 5 -13.37 19.81 -20.83
N ARG A 6 -12.23 19.90 -20.12
CA ARG A 6 -12.10 19.80 -18.65
C ARG A 6 -11.89 18.42 -17.97
N ARG A 7 -11.03 17.54 -18.48
CA ARG A 7 -10.52 16.38 -17.68
C ARG A 7 -9.44 16.80 -16.67
N THR A 8 -8.43 17.56 -17.11
CA THR A 8 -7.25 17.93 -16.31
C THR A 8 -7.56 18.72 -15.02
N ALA A 9 -8.46 19.70 -15.07
CA ALA A 9 -8.80 20.52 -13.90
C ALA A 9 -9.56 19.74 -12.82
N SER A 10 -10.32 18.71 -13.21
CA SER A 10 -11.07 17.88 -12.27
C SER A 10 -10.14 16.96 -11.49
N ASP A 11 -9.19 16.34 -12.20
CA ASP A 11 -8.23 15.39 -11.63
C ASP A 11 -7.21 16.11 -10.74
N GLN A 12 -6.77 17.32 -11.13
CA GLN A 12 -5.89 18.16 -10.30
C GLN A 12 -6.55 18.55 -8.97
N VAL A 13 -7.86 18.87 -8.98
CA VAL A 13 -8.61 19.19 -7.77
C VAL A 13 -8.75 17.95 -6.88
N SER A 14 -9.07 16.79 -7.43
CA SER A 14 -9.12 15.53 -6.67
C SER A 14 -7.77 15.20 -6.05
N ALA A 15 -6.66 15.38 -6.79
CA ALA A 15 -5.32 15.16 -6.28
C ALA A 15 -4.94 16.15 -5.16
N ALA A 16 -5.36 17.41 -5.25
CA ALA A 16 -5.14 18.40 -4.19
C ALA A 16 -5.91 18.06 -2.91
N LEU A 17 -7.17 17.66 -3.03
CA LEU A 17 -7.97 17.23 -1.89
C LEU A 17 -7.43 15.95 -1.25
N LEU A 18 -6.94 15.00 -2.05
CA LEU A 18 -6.30 13.79 -1.52
C LEU A 18 -5.00 14.11 -0.80
N ARG A 19 -4.18 15.05 -1.29
CA ARG A 19 -2.98 15.51 -0.55
C ARG A 19 -3.32 16.16 0.79
N ALA A 20 -4.39 16.96 0.83
CA ALA A 20 -4.88 17.52 2.08
C ALA A 20 -5.37 16.42 3.03
N ALA A 21 -6.09 15.41 2.52
CA ALA A 21 -6.51 14.25 3.30
C ALA A 21 -5.34 13.42 3.83
N GLU A 22 -4.30 13.21 3.03
CA GLU A 22 -3.03 12.59 3.46
C GLU A 22 -2.36 13.39 4.57
N THR A 23 -2.36 14.72 4.47
CA THR A 23 -1.77 15.60 5.50
C THR A 23 -2.52 15.48 6.82
N VAL A 24 -3.86 15.48 6.79
CA VAL A 24 -4.68 15.25 7.99
C VAL A 24 -4.47 13.84 8.53
N LEU A 25 -4.43 12.81 7.68
CA LEU A 25 -4.22 11.43 8.08
C LEU A 25 -2.87 11.23 8.77
N ASP A 26 -1.80 11.76 8.19
CA ASP A 26 -0.44 11.59 8.71
C ASP A 26 -0.24 12.36 10.03
N ARG A 27 -0.87 13.53 10.17
CA ARG A 27 -0.75 14.37 11.36
C ARG A 27 -1.64 13.90 12.52
N ASP A 28 -2.90 13.58 12.23
CA ASP A 28 -3.96 13.45 13.23
C ASP A 28 -4.62 12.06 13.25
N GLY A 29 -4.23 11.16 12.34
CA GLY A 29 -4.75 9.79 12.24
C GLY A 29 -6.11 9.68 11.55
N VAL A 30 -6.54 8.44 11.31
CA VAL A 30 -7.73 8.12 10.49
C VAL A 30 -9.04 8.70 11.04
N ALA A 31 -9.17 8.81 12.37
CA ALA A 31 -10.37 9.34 13.00
C ALA A 31 -10.59 10.82 12.67
N ALA A 32 -9.51 11.58 12.48
CA ALA A 32 -9.53 13.00 12.16
C ALA A 32 -9.80 13.27 10.67
N VAL A 33 -9.70 12.26 9.79
CA VAL A 33 -10.04 12.40 8.37
C VAL A 33 -11.55 12.55 8.21
N THR A 34 -11.99 13.78 8.00
CA THR A 34 -13.39 14.15 7.80
C THR A 34 -13.50 15.11 6.62
N VAL A 35 -14.69 15.22 6.04
CA VAL A 35 -14.93 16.19 4.95
C VAL A 35 -14.57 17.62 5.38
N ARG A 36 -14.85 17.99 6.64
CA ARG A 36 -14.57 19.33 7.15
C ARG A 36 -13.07 19.58 7.36
N SER A 37 -12.36 18.66 8.00
CA SER A 37 -10.91 18.79 8.23
C SER A 37 -10.14 18.82 6.92
N VAL A 38 -10.54 17.99 5.93
CA VAL A 38 -9.92 18.02 4.59
C VAL A 38 -10.23 19.31 3.84
N ALA A 39 -11.46 19.82 3.92
CA ALA A 39 -11.82 21.10 3.29
C ALA A 39 -11.01 22.26 3.90
N GLN A 40 -10.84 22.27 5.22
CA GLN A 40 -10.02 23.25 5.93
C GLN A 40 -8.55 23.15 5.51
N GLU A 41 -7.97 21.96 5.53
CA GLU A 41 -6.58 21.71 5.11
C GLU A 41 -6.33 22.11 3.64
N ALA A 42 -7.31 21.87 2.76
CA ALA A 42 -7.22 22.23 1.35
C ALA A 42 -7.56 23.71 1.06
N GLY A 43 -8.03 24.48 2.04
CA GLY A 43 -8.46 25.87 1.84
C GLY A 43 -9.68 26.03 0.93
N VAL A 44 -10.61 25.07 0.95
CA VAL A 44 -11.82 25.07 0.11
C VAL A 44 -13.10 24.94 0.94
N ALA A 45 -14.25 25.25 0.35
CA ALA A 45 -15.54 24.99 0.98
C ALA A 45 -15.82 23.47 1.08
N PRO A 46 -16.48 22.97 2.16
CA PRO A 46 -16.82 21.55 2.32
C PRO A 46 -17.59 20.93 1.15
N MET A 47 -18.44 21.72 0.47
CA MET A 47 -19.15 21.27 -0.73
C MET A 47 -18.20 20.85 -1.86
N GLY A 48 -17.01 21.45 -1.95
CA GLY A 48 -15.98 21.05 -2.91
C GLY A 48 -15.48 19.63 -2.70
N VAL A 49 -15.41 19.17 -1.44
CA VAL A 49 -15.02 17.80 -1.07
C VAL A 49 -16.18 16.83 -1.28
N TYR A 50 -17.41 17.20 -0.89
CA TYR A 50 -18.61 16.40 -1.13
C TYR A 50 -18.84 16.10 -2.61
N ASN A 51 -18.60 17.09 -3.48
CA ASN A 51 -18.72 16.90 -4.93
C ASN A 51 -17.74 15.87 -5.51
N ARG A 52 -16.69 15.49 -4.77
CA ARG A 52 -15.69 14.51 -5.22
C ARG A 52 -15.85 13.15 -4.58
N PHE A 53 -16.14 13.11 -3.29
CA PHE A 53 -16.08 11.86 -2.52
C PHE A 53 -17.43 11.45 -1.94
N THR A 54 -18.48 12.25 -2.14
CA THR A 54 -19.86 12.03 -1.67
C THR A 54 -20.05 12.03 -0.15
N ASN A 55 -19.19 11.33 0.61
CA ASN A 55 -19.23 11.24 2.06
C ASN A 55 -17.83 10.87 2.62
N LYS A 56 -17.76 10.58 3.93
CA LYS A 56 -16.51 10.17 4.61
C LYS A 56 -15.98 8.84 4.08
N ASP A 57 -16.84 7.87 3.82
CA ASP A 57 -16.43 6.53 3.38
C ASP A 57 -15.85 6.55 1.97
N GLY A 58 -16.44 7.35 1.06
CA GLY A 58 -15.88 7.58 -0.27
C GLY A 58 -14.53 8.30 -0.23
N LEU A 59 -14.32 9.20 0.74
CA LEU A 59 -13.02 9.85 0.97
C LEU A 59 -11.99 8.84 1.48
N LEU A 60 -12.33 8.01 2.47
CA LEU A 60 -11.45 6.97 2.99
C LEU A 60 -11.12 5.92 1.93
N THR A 61 -12.09 5.52 1.10
CA THR A 61 -11.89 4.64 -0.05
C THR A 61 -10.89 5.23 -1.02
N ALA A 62 -11.06 6.50 -1.42
CA ALA A 62 -10.13 7.17 -2.32
C ALA A 62 -8.72 7.31 -1.72
N LEU A 63 -8.63 7.55 -0.41
CA LEU A 63 -7.36 7.64 0.32
C LEU A 63 -6.65 6.29 0.42
N ALA A 64 -7.40 5.21 0.63
CA ALA A 64 -6.87 3.85 0.63
C ALA A 64 -6.36 3.43 -0.75
N LEU A 65 -7.08 3.75 -1.83
CA LEU A 65 -6.62 3.51 -3.21
C LEU A 65 -5.31 4.24 -3.50
N ARG A 66 -5.20 5.51 -3.05
CA ARG A 66 -3.98 6.29 -3.19
C ARG A 66 -2.82 5.74 -2.33
N ALA A 67 -3.11 5.22 -1.14
CA ALA A 67 -2.13 4.53 -0.32
C ALA A 67 -1.62 3.26 -1.01
N PHE A 68 -2.49 2.48 -1.65
CA PHE A 68 -2.10 1.36 -2.49
C PHE A 68 -1.22 1.78 -3.67
N ASP A 69 -1.51 2.91 -4.32
CA ASP A 69 -0.64 3.42 -5.40
C ASP A 69 0.76 3.77 -4.89
N GLY A 70 0.84 4.39 -3.71
CA GLY A 70 2.11 4.65 -3.03
C GLY A 70 2.87 3.37 -2.69
N LEU A 71 2.17 2.35 -2.18
CA LEU A 71 2.76 1.05 -1.89
C LEU A 71 3.23 0.35 -3.16
N ALA A 72 2.43 0.34 -4.22
CA ALA A 72 2.75 -0.26 -5.51
C ALA A 72 4.03 0.35 -6.09
N ALA A 73 4.14 1.68 -6.08
CA ALA A 73 5.35 2.39 -6.51
C ALA A 73 6.56 2.07 -5.62
N ALA A 74 6.36 1.89 -4.31
CA ALA A 74 7.45 1.58 -3.39
C ALA A 74 8.02 0.16 -3.58
N ILE A 75 7.17 -0.81 -3.98
CA ILE A 75 7.56 -2.21 -4.19
C ILE A 75 7.94 -2.55 -5.63
N GLU A 76 7.77 -1.60 -6.56
CA GLU A 76 8.17 -1.71 -7.95
C GLU A 76 9.70 -1.79 -8.05
N VAL A 77 10.19 -2.64 -8.96
CA VAL A 77 11.61 -2.89 -9.16
C VAL A 77 11.92 -3.02 -10.64
N ASP A 78 13.13 -2.61 -11.04
CA ASP A 78 13.63 -2.83 -12.39
C ASP A 78 13.65 -4.34 -12.71
N PRO A 79 12.91 -4.81 -13.73
CA PRO A 79 12.87 -6.23 -14.10
C PRO A 79 14.23 -6.76 -14.58
N PHE A 80 15.12 -5.89 -15.05
CA PHE A 80 16.46 -6.25 -15.52
C PHE A 80 17.55 -6.04 -14.45
N GLY A 81 17.19 -5.48 -13.30
CA GLY A 81 18.14 -5.23 -12.21
C GLY A 81 18.46 -6.51 -11.44
N GLY A 82 19.69 -7.00 -11.50
CA GLY A 82 20.19 -8.10 -10.66
C GLY A 82 19.45 -9.43 -10.81
N THR A 83 19.60 -10.31 -9.83
CA THR A 83 18.95 -11.64 -9.82
C THR A 83 17.47 -11.54 -9.41
N PRO A 84 16.64 -12.56 -9.69
CA PRO A 84 15.27 -12.64 -9.14
C PRO A 84 15.21 -12.46 -7.62
N ALA A 85 16.19 -13.04 -6.90
CA ALA A 85 16.31 -12.90 -5.45
C ALA A 85 16.58 -11.43 -5.05
N ASP A 86 17.48 -10.74 -5.75
CA ASP A 86 17.78 -9.32 -5.46
C ASP A 86 16.57 -8.42 -5.70
N ARG A 87 15.78 -8.71 -6.74
CA ARG A 87 14.53 -7.99 -7.03
C ARG A 87 13.51 -8.16 -5.91
N LEU A 88 13.30 -9.40 -5.45
CA LEU A 88 12.37 -9.67 -4.35
C LEU A 88 12.81 -8.98 -3.04
N ARG A 89 14.11 -9.00 -2.72
CA ARG A 89 14.66 -8.26 -1.55
C ARG A 89 14.40 -6.76 -1.66
N ARG A 90 14.69 -6.15 -2.81
CA ARG A 90 14.45 -4.71 -3.02
C ARG A 90 12.97 -4.34 -2.92
N SER A 91 12.09 -5.20 -3.43
CA SER A 91 10.64 -5.05 -3.30
C SER A 91 10.20 -5.09 -1.82
N ALA A 92 10.69 -6.07 -1.04
CA ALA A 92 10.43 -6.17 0.39
C ALA A 92 10.95 -4.96 1.17
N GLN A 93 12.15 -4.48 0.86
CA GLN A 93 12.70 -3.25 1.43
C GLN A 93 11.83 -2.04 1.09
N GLY A 94 11.27 -2.00 -0.13
CA GLY A 94 10.27 -1.02 -0.55
C GLY A 94 9.01 -1.03 0.30
N TYR A 95 8.47 -2.22 0.55
CA TYR A 95 7.32 -2.45 1.42
C TYR A 95 7.58 -1.89 2.83
N ARG A 96 8.72 -2.23 3.42
CA ARG A 96 9.16 -1.72 4.74
C ARG A 96 9.33 -0.21 4.74
N ARG A 97 10.03 0.36 3.75
CA ARG A 97 10.25 1.81 3.64
C ARG A 97 8.93 2.58 3.59
N PHE A 98 7.96 2.10 2.82
CA PHE A 98 6.63 2.71 2.74
C PHE A 98 5.93 2.72 4.11
N ALA A 99 5.93 1.58 4.80
CA ALA A 99 5.28 1.46 6.10
C ALA A 99 5.90 2.37 7.17
N LEU A 100 7.23 2.48 7.20
CA LEU A 100 7.94 3.33 8.15
C LEU A 100 7.80 4.82 7.83
N ALA A 101 7.79 5.20 6.55
CA ALA A 101 7.62 6.59 6.13
C ALA A 101 6.17 7.08 6.30
N HIS A 102 5.19 6.20 6.17
CA HIS A 102 3.76 6.53 6.14
C HIS A 102 2.91 5.57 6.99
N PRO A 103 3.13 5.47 8.31
CA PRO A 103 2.48 4.48 9.17
C PRO A 103 0.95 4.58 9.17
N ALA A 104 0.40 5.80 9.14
CA ALA A 104 -1.05 6.00 9.09
C ALA A 104 -1.67 5.55 7.76
N ARG A 105 -0.98 5.77 6.64
CA ARG A 105 -1.41 5.33 5.30
C ARG A 105 -1.30 3.82 5.15
N TYR A 106 -0.21 3.25 5.67
CA TYR A 106 -0.03 1.80 5.74
C TYR A 106 -1.13 1.14 6.56
N ALA A 107 -1.43 1.65 7.76
CA ALA A 107 -2.54 1.14 8.58
C ALA A 107 -3.90 1.26 7.86
N LEU A 108 -4.13 2.36 7.13
CA LEU A 108 -5.37 2.56 6.39
C LEU A 108 -5.60 1.46 5.33
N ILE A 109 -4.56 1.01 4.63
CA ILE A 109 -4.68 -0.07 3.62
C ILE A 109 -5.37 -1.31 4.21
N PHE A 110 -5.03 -1.68 5.45
CA PHE A 110 -5.57 -2.86 6.12
C PHE A 110 -6.88 -2.61 6.87
N ALA A 111 -7.24 -1.34 7.08
CA ALA A 111 -8.49 -0.93 7.72
C ALA A 111 -9.60 -0.58 6.71
N ALA A 112 -9.25 -0.34 5.44
CA ALA A 112 -10.17 0.18 4.41
C ALA A 112 -11.18 -0.84 3.88
N GLY A 113 -11.06 -2.12 4.24
CA GLY A 113 -12.01 -3.16 3.87
C GLY A 113 -11.39 -4.56 3.90
N SER A 114 -12.25 -5.57 3.89
CA SER A 114 -11.84 -6.97 3.82
C SER A 114 -12.25 -7.58 2.48
N PRO A 115 -11.33 -8.21 1.74
CA PRO A 115 -11.68 -8.98 0.54
C PRO A 115 -12.73 -10.06 0.76
N ALA A 116 -12.82 -10.62 1.98
CA ALA A 116 -13.81 -11.63 2.33
C ALA A 116 -15.20 -11.04 2.56
N ALA A 117 -15.27 -9.79 3.05
CA ALA A 117 -16.53 -9.10 3.31
C ALA A 117 -17.11 -8.44 2.06
N ASP A 118 -16.25 -7.82 1.24
CA ASP A 118 -16.63 -7.20 -0.03
C ASP A 118 -15.62 -7.52 -1.14
N PRO A 119 -15.79 -8.65 -1.83
CA PRO A 119 -14.90 -9.08 -2.91
C PRO A 119 -14.88 -8.14 -4.13
N ALA A 120 -15.97 -7.37 -4.31
CA ALA A 120 -16.21 -6.51 -5.46
C ALA A 120 -15.79 -5.05 -5.22
N SER A 121 -15.43 -4.69 -3.98
CA SER A 121 -15.00 -3.34 -3.65
C SER A 121 -13.78 -2.90 -4.50
N PRO A 122 -13.68 -1.62 -4.87
CA PRO A 122 -12.51 -1.08 -5.57
C PRO A 122 -11.21 -1.27 -4.78
N VAL A 123 -11.27 -1.17 -3.44
CA VAL A 123 -10.12 -1.36 -2.54
C VAL A 123 -9.62 -2.80 -2.62
N THR A 124 -10.56 -3.76 -2.61
CA THR A 124 -10.26 -5.18 -2.74
C THR A 124 -9.64 -5.49 -4.09
N ALA A 125 -10.20 -4.94 -5.18
CA ALA A 125 -9.64 -5.12 -6.52
C ALA A 125 -8.20 -4.59 -6.60
N ARG A 126 -7.96 -3.38 -6.08
CA ARG A 126 -6.63 -2.79 -6.06
C ARG A 126 -5.64 -3.59 -5.20
N GLY A 127 -6.07 -4.09 -4.05
CA GLY A 127 -5.26 -4.96 -3.20
C GLY A 127 -4.81 -6.25 -3.93
N ARG A 128 -5.70 -6.88 -4.71
CA ARG A 128 -5.34 -8.04 -5.55
C ARG A 128 -4.31 -7.70 -6.62
N GLU A 129 -4.44 -6.55 -7.28
CA GLU A 129 -3.46 -6.08 -8.27
C GLU A 129 -2.07 -5.90 -7.66
N VAL A 130 -1.99 -5.22 -6.51
CA VAL A 130 -0.72 -5.00 -5.79
C VAL A 130 -0.12 -6.32 -5.31
N PHE A 131 -0.94 -7.25 -4.82
CA PHE A 131 -0.49 -8.59 -4.48
C PHE A 131 0.04 -9.36 -5.71
N GLY A 132 -0.56 -9.16 -6.89
CA GLY A 132 -0.10 -9.73 -8.15
C GLY A 132 1.34 -9.35 -8.52
N ILE A 133 1.82 -8.17 -8.11
CA ILE A 133 3.23 -7.76 -8.27
C ILE A 133 4.15 -8.73 -7.53
N LEU A 134 3.81 -9.05 -6.27
CA LEU A 134 4.58 -10.00 -5.46
C LEU A 134 4.54 -11.42 -6.04
N VAL A 135 3.38 -11.87 -6.51
CA VAL A 135 3.25 -13.15 -7.22
C VAL A 135 4.20 -13.20 -8.42
N GLY A 136 4.23 -12.14 -9.22
CA GLY A 136 5.14 -12.02 -10.37
C GLY A 136 6.61 -12.13 -9.97
N LEU A 137 7.03 -11.47 -8.90
CA LEU A 137 8.41 -11.55 -8.41
C LEU A 137 8.79 -12.95 -7.91
N VAL A 138 7.91 -13.57 -7.12
CA VAL A 138 8.14 -14.90 -6.54
C VAL A 138 8.13 -16.00 -7.61
N ALA A 139 7.34 -15.86 -8.67
CA ALA A 139 7.29 -16.80 -9.78
C ALA A 139 8.64 -16.94 -10.54
N HIS A 140 9.56 -15.99 -10.38
CA HIS A 140 10.89 -16.03 -11.00
C HIS A 140 11.95 -16.70 -10.11
N LEU A 141 11.59 -17.15 -8.91
CA LEU A 141 12.47 -17.92 -8.04
C LEU A 141 12.43 -19.42 -8.40
N PRO A 142 13.49 -20.18 -8.08
CA PRO A 142 13.46 -21.64 -8.20
C PRO A 142 12.66 -22.23 -7.03
N LEU A 143 11.33 -22.11 -7.10
CA LEU A 143 10.43 -22.56 -6.04
C LEU A 143 10.55 -24.07 -5.82
N ARG A 144 10.37 -24.49 -4.56
CA ARG A 144 10.23 -25.90 -4.17
C ARG A 144 9.20 -26.58 -5.07
N ARG A 145 9.52 -27.81 -5.50
CA ARG A 145 8.65 -28.59 -6.39
C ARG A 145 7.22 -28.68 -5.83
N GLY A 146 6.25 -28.27 -6.65
CA GLY A 146 4.82 -28.33 -6.31
C GLY A 146 4.30 -27.15 -5.49
N LEU A 147 5.14 -26.18 -5.14
CA LEU A 147 4.69 -24.95 -4.49
C LEU A 147 4.18 -23.96 -5.54
N ASP A 148 2.91 -23.58 -5.43
CA ASP A 148 2.29 -22.59 -6.32
C ASP A 148 2.83 -21.17 -6.04
N PRO A 149 3.08 -20.33 -7.08
CA PRO A 149 3.57 -18.97 -6.88
C PRO A 149 2.67 -18.07 -6.03
N VAL A 150 1.35 -18.25 -6.06
CA VAL A 150 0.40 -17.51 -5.23
C VAL A 150 0.55 -17.91 -3.76
N GLU A 151 0.67 -19.22 -3.48
CA GLU A 151 0.93 -19.73 -2.13
C GLU A 151 2.30 -19.26 -1.60
N ALA A 152 3.33 -19.29 -2.44
CA ALA A 152 4.66 -18.78 -2.11
C ALA A 152 4.64 -17.27 -1.82
N ALA A 153 3.91 -16.49 -2.63
CA ALA A 153 3.73 -15.06 -2.40
C ALA A 153 2.95 -14.80 -1.11
N GLN A 154 1.93 -15.59 -0.79
CA GLN A 154 1.20 -15.48 0.47
C GLN A 154 2.10 -15.76 1.68
N ALA A 155 2.92 -16.82 1.63
CA ALA A 155 3.87 -17.16 2.69
C ALA A 155 4.93 -16.07 2.88
N PHE A 156 5.48 -15.55 1.78
CA PHE A 156 6.39 -14.40 1.81
C PHE A 156 5.73 -13.17 2.41
N TRP A 157 4.49 -12.88 1.99
CA TRP A 157 3.76 -11.72 2.48
C TRP A 157 3.47 -11.81 3.97
N ASN A 158 3.07 -12.98 4.48
CA ASN A 158 2.89 -13.21 5.92
C ASN A 158 4.15 -12.84 6.70
N ALA A 159 5.33 -13.26 6.23
CA ALA A 159 6.60 -12.98 6.89
C ALA A 159 6.96 -11.49 6.87
N GLN A 160 6.95 -10.85 5.69
CA GLN A 160 7.30 -9.44 5.59
C GLN A 160 6.28 -8.53 6.31
N HIS A 161 4.98 -8.83 6.18
CA HIS A 161 3.92 -8.06 6.80
C HIS A 161 3.97 -8.19 8.32
N GLY A 162 4.16 -9.41 8.84
CA GLY A 162 4.33 -9.65 10.27
C GLY A 162 5.54 -8.89 10.84
N ALA A 163 6.69 -8.97 10.17
CA ALA A 163 7.89 -8.25 10.59
C ALA A 163 7.68 -6.72 10.62
N VAL A 164 7.11 -6.15 9.57
CA VAL A 164 6.84 -4.70 9.46
C VAL A 164 5.76 -4.25 10.46
N THR A 165 4.68 -5.01 10.63
CA THR A 165 3.62 -4.68 11.60
C THR A 165 4.15 -4.70 13.03
N LEU A 166 4.97 -5.68 13.40
CA LEU A 166 5.61 -5.71 14.72
C LEU A 166 6.60 -4.55 14.92
N GLU A 167 7.38 -4.21 13.90
CA GLU A 167 8.31 -3.07 13.92
C GLU A 167 7.56 -1.74 14.10
N THR A 168 6.56 -1.47 13.27
CA THR A 168 5.76 -0.23 13.33
C THR A 168 5.00 -0.06 14.63
N ALA A 169 4.63 -1.18 15.29
CA ALA A 169 3.99 -1.17 16.60
C ALA A 169 4.99 -1.07 17.77
N GLY A 170 6.30 -1.07 17.52
CA GLY A 170 7.32 -1.06 18.58
C GLY A 170 7.37 -2.35 19.41
N LEU A 171 6.90 -3.47 18.84
CA LEU A 171 6.80 -4.77 19.52
C LEU A 171 8.00 -5.68 19.27
N GLY A 172 9.00 -5.21 18.52
CA GLY A 172 10.24 -5.92 18.26
C GLY A 172 10.97 -6.30 19.55
N GLN A 173 11.45 -7.54 19.62
CA GLN A 173 12.21 -8.07 20.77
C GLN A 173 13.73 -8.11 20.49
N THR A 174 14.17 -7.55 19.36
CA THR A 174 15.57 -7.46 18.96
C THR A 174 16.00 -5.99 18.91
N PRO A 175 17.29 -5.69 19.17
CA PRO A 175 17.78 -4.31 19.20
C PRO A 175 17.86 -3.66 17.81
N ASP A 176 18.03 -4.45 16.75
CA ASP A 176 18.10 -3.97 15.37
C ASP A 176 16.93 -4.53 14.55
N THR A 177 15.96 -3.66 14.25
CA THR A 177 14.77 -4.01 13.47
C THR A 177 15.05 -4.14 11.98
N ALA A 178 16.09 -3.46 11.47
CA ALA A 178 16.48 -3.54 10.07
C ALA A 178 17.20 -4.86 9.79
N ASP A 179 18.17 -5.26 10.63
CA ASP A 179 18.88 -6.53 10.49
C ASP A 179 17.92 -7.72 10.62
N ILE A 180 17.02 -7.72 11.62
CA ILE A 180 16.06 -8.82 11.77
C ILE A 180 15.07 -8.90 10.59
N PHE A 181 14.71 -7.77 9.99
CA PHE A 181 13.88 -7.75 8.78
C PHE A 181 14.60 -8.43 7.62
N GLU A 182 15.84 -8.04 7.32
CA GLU A 182 16.64 -8.65 6.25
C GLU A 182 16.84 -10.16 6.48
N ARG A 183 17.15 -10.57 7.72
CA ARG A 183 17.26 -11.99 8.08
C ARG A 183 15.95 -12.75 7.91
N THR A 184 14.82 -12.13 8.25
CA THR A 184 13.48 -12.72 8.07
C THR A 184 13.21 -12.96 6.58
N ILE A 185 13.49 -11.97 5.73
CA ILE A 185 13.36 -12.09 4.27
C ILE A 185 14.25 -13.22 3.74
N ASP A 186 15.51 -13.29 4.17
CA ASP A 186 16.42 -14.35 3.76
C ASP A 186 15.97 -15.76 4.21
N ILE A 187 15.44 -15.90 5.43
CA ILE A 187 14.91 -17.17 5.93
C ILE A 187 13.73 -17.63 5.09
N VAL A 188 12.74 -16.75 4.86
CA VAL A 188 11.56 -17.13 4.06
C VAL A 188 11.95 -17.42 2.62
N MET A 189 12.83 -16.62 2.00
CA MET A 189 13.28 -16.86 0.63
C MET A 189 13.99 -18.20 0.47
N ARG A 190 14.81 -18.62 1.43
CA ARG A 190 15.42 -19.96 1.41
C ARG A 190 14.34 -21.05 1.53
N GLY A 191 13.41 -20.89 2.47
CA GLY A 191 12.32 -21.85 2.68
C GLY A 191 11.35 -22.00 1.50
N LEU A 192 11.28 -21.01 0.60
CA LEU A 192 10.51 -21.13 -0.64
C LEU A 192 11.22 -21.99 -1.71
N GLN A 193 12.53 -22.20 -1.61
CA GLN A 193 13.37 -22.84 -2.64
C GLN A 193 13.85 -24.25 -2.27
N THR A 194 13.92 -24.56 -0.96
CA THR A 194 14.31 -25.88 -0.41
C THR A 194 13.10 -26.75 -0.13
#